data_AF-A0A972FIS6-F1
#
_entry.id   AF-A0A972FIS6-F1
#
_cell.length_a   1.000
_cell.length_b   1.000
_cell.length_c   1.000
_cell.angle_alpha   90.00
_cell.angle_beta   90.00
_cell.angle_gamma   90.00
#
_symmetry.space_group_name_H-M   'P 1'
#
loop_
_entity.id
_entity.type
_entity.pdbx_description
1 polymer ?
#
loop_
_entity_poly.entity_id
_entity_poly.type
_entity_poly.pdbx_seq_one_letter_code
_entity_poly.pdbx_strand_id
1 'polypeptide(L)'
;MKKFQIFGKAILFTGLIALASACNGDEAVGTGGQSGSYITASVNGSGFEAAVMGVSTVTAVRTGTGAGNLIMITGANPDAHAITINLFGITATGDYNVTPDSDSVMAYVDGMGSSTASYDTGECEGATGVVHVTQISDTQIEGTFEFTGKSEENSCAAKSVTNGSFRGIFMQ
;
A
#
# COMPACT_ATOMS: atom_id res chain seq x y z
N MET A 1 -14.99 34.17 -71.43
CA MET A 1 -14.81 34.78 -70.09
C MET A 1 -13.78 33.96 -69.33
N LYS A 2 -13.15 34.56 -68.32
CA LYS A 2 -11.76 34.36 -67.87
C LYS A 2 -11.42 32.97 -67.30
N LYS A 3 -10.17 32.57 -67.56
CA LYS A 3 -9.39 31.51 -66.87
C LYS A 3 -9.18 31.91 -65.39
N PHE A 4 -9.16 30.95 -64.48
CA PHE A 4 -8.48 31.11 -63.18
C PHE A 4 -7.64 29.87 -62.85
N GLN A 5 -6.35 30.13 -62.68
CA GLN A 5 -5.31 29.22 -62.24
C GLN A 5 -4.96 29.52 -60.77
N ILE A 6 -4.72 28.43 -60.01
CA ILE A 6 -3.70 28.20 -58.97
C ILE A 6 -3.54 29.21 -57.79
N PHE A 7 -3.42 28.60 -56.59
CA PHE A 7 -2.55 28.93 -55.43
C PHE A 7 -3.30 29.20 -54.13
N GLY A 8 -2.97 28.43 -53.07
CA GLY A 8 -3.30 28.85 -51.72
C GLY A 8 -3.26 27.77 -50.62
N LYS A 9 -2.06 27.29 -50.30
CA LYS A 9 -1.59 26.99 -48.92
C LYS A 9 -2.38 26.02 -48.02
N ALA A 10 -1.74 24.86 -47.81
CA ALA A 10 -1.55 24.14 -46.55
C ALA A 10 -2.23 24.70 -45.28
N ILE A 11 -3.07 23.88 -44.64
CA ILE A 11 -3.22 23.84 -43.18
C ILE A 11 -3.23 22.38 -42.74
N LEU A 12 -2.10 21.99 -42.17
CA LEU A 12 -1.82 20.75 -41.46
C LEU A 12 -2.58 20.79 -40.12
N PHE A 13 -3.51 19.87 -39.89
CA PHE A 13 -4.20 19.75 -38.60
C PHE A 13 -3.30 18.97 -37.62
N THR A 14 -2.36 19.69 -37.01
CA THR A 14 -1.56 19.21 -35.88
C THR A 14 -2.29 19.58 -34.59
N GLY A 15 -2.77 18.58 -33.87
CA GLY A 15 -3.35 18.72 -32.53
C GLY A 15 -2.87 17.58 -31.63
N LEU A 16 -1.56 17.47 -31.45
CA LEU A 16 -0.98 16.62 -30.41
C LEU A 16 -0.93 17.46 -29.13
N ILE A 17 -1.80 17.14 -28.17
CA ILE A 17 -1.81 17.76 -26.84
C ILE A 17 -0.53 17.33 -26.13
N ALA A 18 0.36 18.30 -25.91
CA ALA A 18 1.52 18.14 -25.06
C ALA A 18 1.07 18.09 -23.60
N LEU A 19 1.15 16.91 -22.98
CA LEU A 19 1.19 16.78 -21.52
C LEU A 19 2.63 17.09 -21.07
N ALA A 20 2.96 18.38 -20.98
CA ALA A 20 4.12 18.84 -20.24
C ALA A 20 3.67 19.26 -18.84
N SER A 21 3.40 18.27 -17.98
CA SER A 21 3.42 18.50 -16.54
C SER A 21 4.88 18.58 -16.11
N ALA A 22 5.38 19.80 -16.05
CA ALA A 22 6.56 20.13 -15.28
C ALA A 22 6.26 19.86 -13.79
N CYS A 23 6.79 18.77 -13.25
CA CYS A 23 7.08 18.68 -11.82
C CYS A 23 8.56 19.02 -11.65
N ASN A 24 8.80 20.25 -11.22
CA ASN A 24 10.03 20.63 -10.55
C ASN A 24 10.10 19.85 -9.23
N GLY A 25 11.24 19.21 -8.98
CA GLY A 25 11.80 18.88 -7.67
C GLY A 25 10.84 18.40 -6.60
N ASP A 26 10.68 17.09 -6.49
CA ASP A 26 11.28 16.34 -5.39
C ASP A 26 11.41 14.87 -5.83
N GLU A 27 12.51 14.25 -5.44
CA GLU A 27 13.03 12.97 -5.89
C GLU A 27 11.92 11.93 -6.16
N ALA A 28 11.74 11.59 -7.44
CA ALA A 28 10.94 10.45 -7.84
C ALA A 28 11.60 9.20 -7.26
N VAL A 29 10.98 8.62 -6.21
CA VAL A 29 11.30 7.27 -5.76
C VAL A 29 11.00 6.35 -6.94
N GLY A 30 12.07 5.93 -7.61
CA GLY A 30 11.99 5.14 -8.83
C GLY A 30 11.22 3.85 -8.58
N THR A 31 10.24 3.56 -9.44
CA THR A 31 9.54 2.28 -9.50
C THR A 31 10.41 1.20 -10.14
N GLY A 32 11.66 1.05 -9.67
CA GLY A 32 12.44 -0.16 -9.90
C GLY A 32 11.74 -1.28 -9.15
N GLY A 33 11.20 -2.27 -9.87
CA GLY A 33 10.43 -3.35 -9.25
C GLY A 33 11.20 -3.97 -8.09
N GLN A 34 10.71 -3.77 -6.87
CA GLN A 34 11.32 -4.36 -5.68
C GLN A 34 11.26 -5.89 -5.84
N SER A 35 12.44 -6.50 -6.00
CA SER A 35 12.56 -7.95 -5.97
C SER A 35 12.46 -8.41 -4.52
N GLY A 36 11.49 -9.26 -4.19
CA GLY A 36 11.30 -9.78 -2.83
C GLY A 36 10.02 -9.28 -2.16
N SER A 37 9.89 -9.58 -0.87
CA SER A 37 8.81 -9.05 -0.04
C SER A 37 9.03 -7.57 0.27
N TYR A 38 7.97 -6.77 0.36
CA TYR A 38 8.04 -5.36 0.73
C TYR A 38 6.72 -4.87 1.34
N ILE A 39 6.81 -3.77 2.11
CA ILE A 39 5.69 -2.96 2.57
C ILE A 39 6.14 -1.50 2.45
N THR A 40 5.35 -0.70 1.74
CA THR A 40 5.50 0.76 1.68
C THR A 40 4.14 1.40 1.98
N ALA A 41 4.14 2.59 2.59
CA ALA A 41 2.92 3.34 2.88
C ALA A 41 3.20 4.81 3.21
N SER A 42 2.14 5.57 3.47
CA SER A 42 2.20 6.89 4.09
C SER A 42 1.43 6.88 5.42
N VAL A 43 2.12 7.11 6.54
CA VAL A 43 1.55 7.19 7.88
C VAL A 43 1.40 8.67 8.27
N ASN A 44 0.17 9.15 8.38
CA ASN A 44 -0.16 10.57 8.59
C ASN A 44 0.58 11.51 7.62
N GLY A 45 0.76 11.08 6.37
CA GLY A 45 1.47 11.85 5.33
C GLY A 45 2.98 11.58 5.26
N SER A 46 3.59 10.99 6.30
CA SER A 46 5.01 10.62 6.30
C SER A 46 5.26 9.27 5.63
N GLY A 47 6.28 9.18 4.79
CA GLY A 47 6.63 7.93 4.12
C GLY A 47 7.09 6.83 5.09
N PHE A 48 6.65 5.61 4.83
CA PHE A 48 7.08 4.39 5.53
C PHE A 48 7.60 3.38 4.50
N GLU A 49 8.74 2.77 4.81
CA GLU A 49 9.29 1.64 4.09
C GLU A 49 9.81 0.61 5.09
N ALA A 50 9.37 -0.63 4.97
CA ALA A 50 9.84 -1.74 5.78
C ALA A 50 11.21 -2.26 5.28
N ALA A 51 12.24 -1.44 5.44
CA ALA A 51 13.60 -1.77 5.06
C ALA A 51 14.62 -1.17 6.03
N VAL A 52 15.75 -1.86 6.21
CA VAL A 52 16.90 -1.36 6.96
C VAL A 52 18.09 -1.35 6.01
N MET A 53 18.71 -0.18 5.83
CA MET A 53 19.83 0.00 4.90
C MET A 53 19.50 -0.47 3.46
N GLY A 54 18.25 -0.28 3.02
CA GLY A 54 17.76 -0.70 1.69
C GLY A 54 17.48 -2.20 1.56
N VAL A 55 17.60 -2.97 2.64
CA VAL A 55 17.25 -4.40 2.67
C VAL A 55 15.87 -4.54 3.30
N SER A 56 14.95 -5.20 2.60
CA SER A 56 13.60 -5.47 3.12
C SER A 56 13.66 -6.25 4.42
N THR A 57 12.85 -5.81 5.39
CA THR A 57 12.63 -6.53 6.67
C THR A 57 11.36 -7.38 6.65
N VAL A 58 10.67 -7.42 5.50
CA VAL A 58 9.33 -7.98 5.41
C VAL A 58 9.36 -9.50 5.43
N THR A 59 8.60 -10.05 6.36
CA THR A 59 8.33 -11.48 6.48
C THR A 59 6.87 -11.75 6.11
N ALA A 60 6.64 -12.79 5.31
CA ALA A 60 5.29 -13.26 5.00
C ALA A 60 5.17 -14.76 5.32
N VAL A 61 4.11 -15.10 6.04
CA VAL A 61 3.81 -16.47 6.45
C VAL A 61 2.37 -16.79 6.09
N ARG A 62 2.14 -18.00 5.56
CA ARG A 62 0.81 -18.55 5.32
C ARG A 62 0.64 -19.83 6.11
N THR A 63 -0.47 -19.94 6.83
CA THR A 63 -0.83 -21.15 7.59
C THR A 63 -2.30 -21.50 7.37
N GLY A 64 -2.65 -22.77 7.56
CA GLY A 64 -4.01 -23.25 7.35
C GLY A 64 -4.44 -23.27 5.87
N THR A 65 -5.72 -23.57 5.64
CA THR A 65 -6.33 -23.64 4.30
C THR A 65 -7.82 -23.31 4.36
N GLY A 66 -8.42 -22.95 3.22
CA GLY A 66 -9.85 -22.63 3.13
C GLY A 66 -10.25 -21.52 4.11
N ALA A 67 -11.34 -21.74 4.86
CA ALA A 67 -11.82 -20.80 5.87
C ALA A 67 -10.85 -20.58 7.04
N GLY A 68 -9.95 -21.53 7.32
CA GLY A 68 -8.93 -21.42 8.37
C GLY A 68 -7.58 -20.89 7.86
N ASN A 69 -7.54 -20.36 6.65
CA ASN A 69 -6.33 -19.79 6.06
C ASN A 69 -5.96 -18.47 6.75
N LEU A 70 -4.75 -18.36 7.27
CA LEU A 70 -4.20 -17.13 7.82
C LEU A 70 -2.95 -16.73 7.03
N ILE A 71 -2.95 -15.50 6.52
CA ILE A 71 -1.79 -14.87 5.88
C ILE A 71 -1.37 -13.69 6.75
N MET A 72 -0.11 -13.69 7.18
CA MET A 72 0.50 -12.60 7.94
C MET A 72 1.64 -12.01 7.11
N ILE A 73 1.61 -10.70 6.87
CA ILE A 73 2.71 -9.94 6.28
C ILE A 73 3.12 -8.86 7.30
N THR A 74 4.38 -8.83 7.70
CA THR A 74 4.88 -7.86 8.69
C THR A 74 6.26 -7.37 8.32
N GLY A 75 6.55 -6.11 8.63
CA GLY A 75 7.86 -5.51 8.42
C GLY A 75 8.03 -4.23 9.23
N ALA A 76 9.29 -3.87 9.48
CA ALA A 76 9.65 -2.72 10.30
C ALA A 76 10.75 -1.86 9.65
N ASN A 77 10.80 -0.59 10.03
CA ASN A 77 11.82 0.36 9.60
C ASN A 77 12.92 0.52 10.68
N PRO A 78 13.99 1.30 10.44
CA PRO A 78 15.09 1.49 11.40
C PRO A 78 14.68 2.20 12.69
N ASP A 79 13.58 2.96 12.65
CA ASP A 79 12.99 3.64 13.80
C ASP A 79 12.09 2.71 14.62
N ALA A 80 12.08 1.40 14.29
CA ALA A 80 11.25 0.36 14.89
C ALA A 80 9.73 0.61 14.82
N HIS A 81 9.31 1.47 13.89
CA HIS A 81 7.93 1.48 13.41
C HIS A 81 7.68 0.21 12.59
N ALA A 82 6.51 -0.39 12.75
CA ALA A 82 6.14 -1.60 12.03
C ALA A 82 4.74 -1.50 11.43
N ILE A 83 4.53 -2.19 10.31
CA ILE A 83 3.20 -2.45 9.75
C ILE A 83 3.00 -3.95 9.70
N THR A 84 1.82 -4.39 10.13
CA THR A 84 1.38 -5.79 10.03
C THR A 84 0.02 -5.85 9.33
N ILE A 85 -0.12 -6.81 8.41
CA ILE A 85 -1.34 -7.11 7.67
C ILE A 85 -1.65 -8.59 7.92
N ASN A 86 -2.70 -8.85 8.71
CA ASN A 86 -3.20 -10.19 9.02
C ASN A 86 -4.52 -10.40 8.27
N LEU A 87 -4.54 -11.37 7.36
CA LEU A 87 -5.69 -11.70 6.52
C LEU A 87 -6.18 -13.11 6.85
N PHE A 88 -7.38 -13.20 7.42
CA PHE A 88 -8.03 -14.45 7.79
C PHE A 88 -9.07 -14.85 6.74
N GLY A 89 -9.08 -16.13 6.36
CA GLY A 89 -10.02 -16.71 5.38
C GLY A 89 -9.79 -16.28 3.93
N ILE A 90 -8.75 -15.50 3.62
CA ILE A 90 -8.52 -14.95 2.28
C ILE A 90 -7.81 -15.95 1.37
N THR A 91 -8.49 -16.38 0.31
CA THR A 91 -7.95 -17.36 -0.66
C THR A 91 -8.04 -16.91 -2.13
N ALA A 92 -8.50 -15.69 -2.39
CA ALA A 92 -8.69 -15.15 -3.73
C ALA A 92 -8.24 -13.69 -3.80
N THR A 93 -8.14 -13.17 -5.02
CA THR A 93 -8.01 -11.72 -5.25
C THR A 93 -9.32 -11.02 -4.97
N GLY A 94 -9.27 -9.75 -4.57
CA GLY A 94 -10.45 -8.93 -4.33
C GLY A 94 -10.23 -7.87 -3.27
N ASP A 95 -11.33 -7.18 -2.95
CA ASP A 95 -11.37 -6.12 -1.96
C ASP A 95 -11.91 -6.67 -0.63
N TYR A 96 -11.14 -6.47 0.43
CA TYR A 96 -11.44 -6.97 1.77
C TYR A 96 -11.52 -5.81 2.75
N ASN A 97 -12.73 -5.48 3.18
CA ASN A 97 -12.93 -4.53 4.26
C ASN A 97 -12.47 -5.15 5.57
N VAL A 98 -11.69 -4.39 6.32
CA VAL A 98 -11.18 -4.77 7.64
C VAL A 98 -11.74 -3.78 8.65
N THR A 99 -12.57 -4.29 9.54
CA THR A 99 -13.30 -3.51 10.54
C THR A 99 -13.10 -4.16 11.92
N PRO A 100 -13.51 -3.51 13.02
CA PRO A 100 -13.41 -4.09 14.36
C PRO A 100 -14.07 -5.46 14.51
N ASP A 101 -15.10 -5.76 13.70
CA ASP A 101 -15.81 -7.04 13.72
C ASP A 101 -15.19 -8.10 12.78
N SER A 102 -14.07 -7.79 12.11
CA SER A 102 -13.41 -8.69 11.16
C SER A 102 -12.34 -9.53 11.84
N ASP A 103 -12.18 -10.79 11.43
CA ASP A 103 -11.08 -11.65 11.89
C ASP A 103 -9.71 -11.20 11.33
N SER A 104 -9.72 -10.42 10.24
CA SER A 104 -8.52 -9.80 9.68
C SER A 104 -8.20 -8.51 10.45
N VAL A 105 -6.91 -8.18 10.56
CA VAL A 105 -6.45 -6.99 11.28
C VAL A 105 -5.28 -6.36 10.53
N MET A 106 -5.30 -5.03 10.39
CA MET A 106 -4.11 -4.25 10.02
C MET A 106 -3.69 -3.41 11.21
N ALA A 107 -2.37 -3.31 11.43
CA ALA A 107 -1.82 -2.56 12.55
C ALA A 107 -0.58 -1.78 12.12
N TYR A 108 -0.46 -0.56 12.64
CA TYR A 108 0.78 0.20 12.66
C TYR A 108 1.25 0.31 14.10
N VAL A 109 2.47 -0.14 14.37
CA VAL A 109 3.12 0.03 15.67
C VAL A 109 4.01 1.24 15.60
N ASP A 110 3.76 2.19 16.49
CA ASP A 110 4.61 3.34 16.73
C ASP A 110 5.65 2.96 17.79
N GLY A 111 6.94 2.81 17.43
CA GLY A 111 7.89 2.34 18.43
C GLY A 111 9.36 2.67 18.22
N MET A 112 9.85 3.66 18.98
CA MET A 112 11.03 3.52 19.86
C MET A 112 10.82 4.40 21.12
N GLY A 113 11.07 3.88 22.34
CA GLY A 113 10.95 4.64 23.61
C GLY A 113 9.99 4.02 24.65
N SER A 114 9.60 4.77 25.70
CA SER A 114 8.76 4.28 26.81
C SER A 114 7.25 4.24 26.53
N SER A 115 6.84 4.56 25.30
CA SER A 115 5.45 4.59 24.86
C SER A 115 5.34 3.96 23.48
N THR A 116 5.43 2.64 23.42
CA THR A 116 5.02 1.86 22.24
C THR A 116 3.51 1.77 22.20
N ALA A 117 2.91 2.21 21.10
CA ALA A 117 1.47 2.11 20.88
C ALA A 117 1.15 1.40 19.57
N SER A 118 0.13 0.56 19.60
CA SER A 118 -0.44 -0.07 18.41
C SER A 118 -1.65 0.74 17.95
N TYR A 119 -1.72 1.02 16.65
CA TYR A 119 -2.88 1.61 16.02
C TYR A 119 -3.41 0.60 15.02
N ASP A 120 -4.55 -0.02 15.30
CA ASP A 120 -5.07 -1.12 14.50
C ASP A 120 -6.55 -0.97 14.17
N THR A 121 -7.01 -1.83 13.27
CA THR A 121 -8.40 -1.85 12.78
C THR A 121 -9.36 -2.63 13.68
N GLY A 122 -8.85 -3.35 14.68
CA GLY A 122 -9.62 -4.19 15.59
C GLY A 122 -10.24 -3.42 16.74
N GLU A 123 -9.62 -2.31 17.13
CA GLU A 123 -9.98 -1.57 18.34
C GLU A 123 -10.68 -0.23 18.07
N CYS A 124 -11.52 0.20 19.02
CA CYS A 124 -12.25 1.46 19.02
C CYS A 124 -13.24 1.69 17.85
N GLU A 125 -14.33 2.43 18.13
CA GLU A 125 -15.29 2.82 17.09
C GLU A 125 -14.62 3.68 15.99
N GLY A 126 -14.90 3.38 14.72
CA GLY A 126 -14.41 4.13 13.57
C GLY A 126 -12.98 3.77 13.12
N ALA A 127 -12.35 2.76 13.72
CA ALA A 127 -11.23 2.09 13.07
C ALA A 127 -11.75 1.29 11.86
N THR A 128 -10.99 1.28 10.77
CA THR A 128 -11.42 0.66 9.50
C THR A 128 -10.26 0.61 8.52
N GLY A 129 -10.32 -0.28 7.55
CA GLY A 129 -9.42 -0.30 6.41
C GLY A 129 -9.92 -1.17 5.28
N VAL A 130 -9.16 -1.16 4.20
CA VAL A 130 -9.39 -2.03 3.04
C VAL A 130 -8.07 -2.58 2.56
N VAL A 131 -8.08 -3.86 2.20
CA VAL A 131 -6.98 -4.54 1.52
C VAL A 131 -7.46 -4.94 0.13
N HIS A 132 -6.73 -4.53 -0.90
CA HIS A 132 -6.97 -4.90 -2.28
C HIS A 132 -5.94 -5.93 -2.70
N VAL A 133 -6.32 -7.21 -2.68
CA VAL A 133 -5.43 -8.31 -3.11
C VAL A 133 -5.49 -8.43 -4.62
N THR A 134 -4.39 -8.09 -5.28
CA THR A 134 -4.26 -8.16 -6.75
C THR A 134 -3.63 -9.47 -7.22
N GLN A 135 -2.90 -10.16 -6.34
CA GLN A 135 -2.34 -11.47 -6.61
C GLN A 135 -2.29 -12.32 -5.34
N ILE A 136 -2.65 -13.59 -5.47
CA ILE A 136 -2.46 -14.61 -4.43
C ILE A 136 -2.16 -15.96 -5.09
N SER A 137 -1.15 -16.66 -4.57
CA SER A 137 -0.74 -17.99 -5.00
C SER A 137 -0.23 -18.80 -3.82
N ASP A 138 0.33 -19.98 -4.08
CA ASP A 138 1.01 -20.79 -3.06
C ASP A 138 2.36 -20.19 -2.64
N THR A 139 2.92 -19.28 -3.42
CA THR A 139 4.26 -18.72 -3.19
C THR A 139 4.26 -17.25 -2.79
N GLN A 140 3.19 -16.51 -3.09
CA GLN A 140 3.15 -15.09 -2.80
C GLN A 140 1.74 -14.51 -2.68
N ILE A 141 1.68 -13.31 -2.12
CA ILE A 141 0.53 -12.40 -2.12
C ILE A 141 1.00 -10.98 -2.44
N GLU A 142 0.21 -10.24 -3.22
CA GLU A 142 0.48 -8.84 -3.56
C GLU A 142 -0.82 -8.04 -3.52
N GLY A 143 -0.70 -6.75 -3.18
CA GLY A 143 -1.85 -5.88 -3.11
C GLY A 143 -1.53 -4.48 -2.62
N THR A 144 -2.60 -3.70 -2.46
CA THR A 144 -2.56 -2.40 -1.81
C THR A 144 -3.41 -2.41 -0.55
N PHE A 145 -3.19 -1.43 0.32
CA PHE A 145 -3.98 -1.28 1.54
C PHE A 145 -4.05 0.18 1.99
N GLU A 146 -5.11 0.49 2.72
CA GLU A 146 -5.24 1.71 3.50
C GLU A 146 -6.05 1.42 4.76
N PHE A 147 -5.75 2.11 5.84
CA PHE A 147 -6.53 1.99 7.07
C PHE A 147 -6.43 3.24 7.95
N THR A 148 -7.46 3.42 8.78
CA THR A 148 -7.43 4.27 9.95
C THR A 148 -7.37 3.35 11.16
N GLY A 149 -6.19 3.25 11.77
CA GLY A 149 -5.97 2.46 12.98
C GLY A 149 -6.18 3.31 14.22
N LYS A 150 -6.67 2.71 15.30
CA LYS A 150 -6.85 3.37 16.59
C LYS A 150 -6.16 2.61 17.71
N SER A 151 -5.79 3.32 18.76
CA SER A 151 -5.08 2.79 19.93
C SER A 151 -5.92 2.96 21.18
N GLU A 152 -6.31 1.86 21.82
CA GLU A 152 -6.99 1.92 23.13
C GLU A 152 -6.08 2.53 24.20
N GLU A 153 -4.76 2.27 24.10
CA GLU A 153 -3.75 2.80 25.03
C GLU A 153 -3.63 4.33 24.94
N ASN A 154 -4.05 4.92 23.83
CA ASN A 154 -4.03 6.36 23.58
C ASN A 154 -5.43 6.95 23.44
N SER A 155 -6.40 6.49 24.23
CA SER A 155 -7.75 7.06 24.26
C SER A 155 -8.43 7.08 22.88
N CYS A 156 -8.25 5.99 22.11
CA CYS A 156 -8.77 5.84 20.74
C CYS A 156 -8.26 6.91 19.75
N ALA A 157 -7.05 7.45 19.98
CA ALA A 157 -6.38 8.30 19.00
C ALA A 157 -6.15 7.53 17.69
N ALA A 158 -6.27 8.23 16.56
CA ALA A 158 -6.21 7.63 15.23
C ALA A 158 -4.87 7.92 14.52
N LYS A 159 -4.41 6.95 13.75
CA LYS A 159 -3.41 7.15 12.69
C LYS A 159 -3.98 6.70 11.35
N SER A 160 -3.78 7.52 10.33
CA SER A 160 -4.15 7.19 8.96
C SER A 160 -2.93 6.61 8.24
N VAL A 161 -3.12 5.45 7.63
CA VAL A 161 -2.15 4.81 6.75
C VAL A 161 -2.77 4.74 5.36
N THR A 162 -2.13 5.41 4.40
CA THR A 162 -2.64 5.55 3.03
C THR A 162 -1.56 5.20 2.01
N ASN A 163 -1.96 5.01 0.75
CA ASN A 163 -1.05 4.64 -0.35
C ASN A 163 -0.20 3.40 -0.01
N GLY A 164 -0.76 2.47 0.75
CA GLY A 164 -0.08 1.25 1.16
C GLY A 164 0.06 0.29 -0.01
N SER A 165 1.24 -0.29 -0.17
CA SER A 165 1.51 -1.37 -1.12
C SER A 165 2.32 -2.46 -0.44
N PHE A 166 2.00 -3.72 -0.75
CA PHE A 166 2.72 -4.85 -0.19
C PHE A 166 2.92 -5.98 -1.20
N ARG A 167 4.01 -6.70 -0.97
CA ARG A 167 4.27 -8.03 -1.51
C ARG A 167 4.80 -8.91 -0.39
N GLY A 168 4.22 -10.08 -0.24
CA GLY A 168 4.73 -11.13 0.65
C GLY A 168 5.10 -12.35 -0.16
N ILE A 169 6.37 -12.75 -0.14
CA ILE A 169 6.81 -14.08 -0.60
C ILE A 169 6.76 -15.01 0.60
N PHE A 170 5.98 -16.08 0.52
CA PHE A 170 5.83 -17.01 1.64
C PHE A 170 7.12 -17.77 1.87
N MET A 171 7.57 -17.79 3.13
CA MET A 171 8.66 -18.66 3.55
C MET A 171 8.19 -20.12 3.42
N GLN A 172 8.96 -20.93 2.70
CA GLN A 172 8.76 -22.39 2.58
C GLN A 172 9.42 -23.12 3.75
#